data_AF-A0A061HVN5-F1
#
_entry.id   AF-A0A061HVN5-F1
#
_cell.length_a   1.000
_cell.length_b   1.000
_cell.length_c   1.000
_cell.angle_alpha   90.00
_cell.angle_beta   90.00
_cell.angle_gamma   90.00
#
_symmetry.space_group_name_H-M   'P 1'
#
loop_
_entity.id
_entity.type
_entity.pdbx_description
1 polymer ?
#
loop_
_entity_poly.entity_id
_entity_poly.type
_entity_poly.pdbx_seq_one_letter_code
_entity_poly.pdbx_strand_id
1 'polypeptide(L)'
;KRAKKAKQAFEQIKKERFDRFNACFESVATNIDEIYKALSRNSSAQAFLGPENPEEPYLDGINYNCVAPGKRFRPMDNLSGGEKTVAALALLFAIH
;
A
#
# COMPACT_ATOMS: atom_id res chain seq x y z
N LYS A 1 -22.66 25.65 21.23
CA LYS A 1 -21.25 26.16 21.13
C LYS A 1 -20.19 25.07 21.36
N ARG A 2 -20.24 24.26 22.43
CA ARG A 2 -19.25 23.19 22.69
C ARG A 2 -19.18 22.12 21.59
N ALA A 3 -20.33 21.62 21.12
CA ALA A 3 -20.38 20.61 20.05
C ALA A 3 -19.70 21.05 18.75
N LYS A 4 -19.86 22.33 18.35
CA LYS A 4 -19.21 22.89 17.15
C LYS A 4 -17.67 22.90 17.29
N LYS A 5 -17.15 23.29 18.45
CA LYS A 5 -15.71 23.28 18.73
C LYS A 5 -15.14 21.85 18.75
N ALA A 6 -15.86 20.91 19.37
CA ALA A 6 -15.46 19.51 19.40
C ALA A 6 -15.40 18.91 17.98
N LYS A 7 -16.41 19.20 17.15
CA LYS A 7 -16.41 18.78 15.74
C LYS A 7 -15.23 19.35 14.98
N GLN A 8 -14.95 20.65 15.10
CA GLN A 8 -13.81 21.28 14.42
C GLN A 8 -12.45 20.67 14.82
N ALA A 9 -12.26 20.41 16.12
CA ALA A 9 -11.04 19.76 16.61
C ALA A 9 -10.91 18.33 16.05
N PHE A 10 -12.02 17.58 15.99
CA PHE A 10 -12.03 16.25 15.40
C PHE A 10 -11.65 16.28 13.91
N GLU A 11 -12.26 17.17 13.11
CA GLU A 11 -11.95 17.29 11.68
C GLU A 11 -10.47 17.65 11.44
N GLN A 12 -9.89 18.50 12.29
CA GLN A 12 -8.47 18.85 12.21
C GLN A 12 -7.58 17.62 12.41
N ILE A 13 -7.83 16.84 13.47
CA ILE A 13 -7.05 15.64 13.76
C ILE A 13 -7.29 14.56 12.70
N LYS A 14 -8.52 14.42 12.21
CA LYS A 14 -8.88 13.50 11.12
C LYS A 14 -8.07 13.81 9.86
N LYS A 15 -7.96 15.10 9.51
CA LYS A 15 -7.15 15.56 8.38
C LYS A 15 -5.66 15.30 8.60
N GLU A 16 -5.11 15.66 9.75
CA GLU A 16 -3.68 15.43 10.03
C GLU A 16 -3.30 13.94 9.98
N ARG A 17 -4.19 13.07 10.46
CA ARG A 17 -4.02 11.60 10.35
C ARG A 17 -4.04 11.15 8.89
N PHE A 18 -4.97 11.67 8.09
CA PHE A 18 -5.05 11.40 6.66
C PHE A 18 -3.75 11.80 5.94
N ASP A 19 -3.34 13.06 6.11
CA ASP A 19 -2.20 13.63 5.39
C ASP A 19 -0.90 12.87 5.71
N ARG A 20 -0.69 12.51 6.98
CA ARG A 20 0.49 11.73 7.42
C ARG A 20 0.48 10.31 6.87
N PHE A 21 -0.69 9.65 6.86
CA PHE A 21 -0.82 8.31 6.29
C PHE A 21 -0.54 8.33 4.79
N ASN A 22 -1.19 9.23 4.05
CA ASN A 22 -1.03 9.32 2.60
C ASN A 22 0.39 9.66 2.18
N ALA A 23 1.07 10.57 2.89
CA ALA A 23 2.46 10.92 2.58
C ALA A 23 3.39 9.69 2.59
N CYS A 24 3.24 8.80 3.57
CA CYS A 24 4.01 7.55 3.62
C CYS A 24 3.51 6.55 2.57
N PHE A 25 2.19 6.35 2.52
CA PHE A 25 1.56 5.36 1.65
C PHE A 25 1.86 5.60 0.16
N GLU A 26 1.76 6.84 -0.31
CA GLU A 26 2.04 7.21 -1.71
C GLU A 26 3.51 6.97 -2.08
N SER A 27 4.44 7.27 -1.16
CA SER A 27 5.86 6.97 -1.34
C SER A 27 6.10 5.46 -1.52
N VAL A 28 5.51 4.63 -0.64
CA VAL A 28 5.61 3.18 -0.73
C VAL A 28 4.97 2.67 -2.03
N ALA A 29 3.76 3.13 -2.35
CA ALA A 29 3.01 2.69 -3.52
C ALA A 29 3.69 3.06 -4.85
N THR A 30 4.46 4.16 -4.89
CA THR A 30 5.21 4.59 -6.08
C THR A 30 6.46 3.75 -6.30
N ASN A 31 7.12 3.29 -5.21
CA ASN A 31 8.41 2.60 -5.29
C ASN A 31 8.28 1.06 -5.36
N ILE A 32 7.17 0.50 -4.85
CA ILE A 32 7.00 -0.95 -4.69
C ILE A 32 7.14 -1.74 -6.00
N ASP A 33 6.64 -1.19 -7.11
CA ASP A 33 6.64 -1.87 -8.42
C ASP A 33 8.07 -2.09 -8.95
N GLU A 34 8.89 -1.04 -8.92
CA GLU A 34 10.28 -1.09 -9.38
C GLU A 34 11.15 -1.98 -8.48
N ILE A 35 10.94 -1.92 -7.16
CA ILE A 35 11.63 -2.79 -6.21
C ILE A 35 11.26 -4.26 -6.45
N TYR A 36 9.98 -4.56 -6.66
CA TYR A 36 9.53 -5.92 -6.91
C TYR A 36 10.06 -6.48 -8.24
N LYS A 37 10.09 -5.67 -9.32
CA LYS A 37 10.74 -6.03 -10.60
C LYS A 37 12.22 -6.33 -10.42
N ALA A 38 12.93 -5.51 -9.66
CA ALA A 38 14.35 -5.69 -9.38
C ALA A 38 14.62 -7.01 -8.62
N LEU A 39 13.84 -7.28 -7.57
CA LEU A 39 14.00 -8.50 -6.76
C LEU A 39 13.59 -9.78 -7.51
N SER A 40 12.54 -9.71 -8.32
CA SER A 40 12.09 -10.82 -9.17
C SER A 40 12.96 -11.02 -10.43
N ARG A 41 13.88 -10.09 -10.70
CA ARG A 41 14.74 -10.03 -11.90
C ARG A 41 13.92 -10.14 -13.19
N ASN A 42 12.73 -9.53 -13.20
CA ASN A 42 11.81 -9.63 -14.31
C ASN A 42 11.03 -8.33 -14.51
N SER A 43 11.20 -7.71 -15.69
CA SER A 43 10.54 -6.45 -16.05
C SER A 43 9.04 -6.59 -16.29
N SER A 44 8.54 -7.82 -16.52
CA SER A 44 7.12 -8.11 -16.66
C SER A 44 6.42 -8.43 -15.34
N ALA A 45 7.18 -8.49 -14.22
CA ALA A 45 6.58 -8.53 -12.91
C ALA A 45 5.94 -7.18 -12.57
N GLN A 46 4.87 -7.18 -11.80
CA GLN A 46 4.24 -5.95 -11.33
C GLN A 46 3.82 -6.08 -9.87
N ALA A 47 3.89 -4.99 -9.11
CA ALA A 47 3.36 -4.91 -7.77
C ALA A 47 2.54 -3.64 -7.58
N PHE A 48 1.37 -3.78 -6.98
CA PHE A 48 0.43 -2.69 -6.76
C PHE A 48 -0.02 -2.68 -5.30
N LEU A 49 -0.08 -1.48 -4.75
CA LEU A 49 -0.50 -1.21 -3.38
C LEU A 49 -1.63 -0.16 -3.43
N GLY A 50 -2.78 -0.46 -2.83
CA GLY A 50 -3.94 0.42 -2.81
C GLY A 50 -4.72 0.33 -1.50
N PRO A 51 -5.26 1.43 -0.96
CA PRO A 51 -6.08 1.37 0.24
C PRO A 51 -7.45 0.75 -0.09
N GLU A 52 -8.01 -0.03 0.84
CA GLU A 52 -9.39 -0.53 0.70
C GLU A 52 -10.42 0.60 0.74
N ASN A 53 -10.12 1.65 1.52
CA ASN A 53 -10.96 2.83 1.69
C ASN A 53 -10.18 4.10 1.31
N PRO A 54 -10.47 4.72 0.15
CA PRO A 54 -9.78 5.93 -0.28
C PRO A 54 -10.08 7.17 0.59
N GLU A 55 -11.21 7.22 1.29
CA GLU A 55 -11.61 8.38 2.10
C GLU A 55 -10.93 8.38 3.48
N GLU A 56 -10.84 7.20 4.09
CA GLU A 56 -10.21 7.00 5.40
C GLU A 56 -9.28 5.77 5.37
N PRO A 57 -8.14 5.86 4.65
CA PRO A 57 -7.27 4.71 4.38
C PRO A 57 -6.59 4.15 5.64
N TYR A 58 -6.69 4.86 6.75
CA TYR A 58 -6.21 4.45 8.07
C TYR A 58 -7.24 3.66 8.90
N LEU A 59 -8.48 3.48 8.42
CA LEU A 59 -9.52 2.71 9.12
C LEU A 59 -9.57 1.25 8.64
N ASP A 60 -9.27 1.01 7.38
CA ASP A 60 -9.40 -0.29 6.72
C ASP A 60 -8.03 -0.82 6.26
N GLY A 61 -8.04 -1.96 5.57
CA GLY A 61 -6.83 -2.63 5.11
C GLY A 61 -6.17 -1.96 3.90
N ILE A 62 -5.02 -2.52 3.54
CA ILE A 62 -4.31 -2.19 2.31
C ILE A 62 -4.32 -3.44 1.43
N ASN A 63 -4.75 -3.28 0.19
CA ASN A 63 -4.65 -4.29 -0.85
C ASN A 63 -3.26 -4.30 -1.45
N TYR A 64 -2.52 -5.38 -1.20
CA TYR A 64 -1.24 -5.64 -1.83
C TYR A 64 -1.36 -6.78 -2.84
N ASN A 65 -1.14 -6.46 -4.12
CA ASN A 65 -1.30 -7.40 -5.23
C ASN A 65 -0.01 -7.48 -6.05
N CYS A 66 0.39 -8.69 -6.43
CA CYS A 66 1.57 -8.91 -7.26
C CYS A 66 1.24 -9.76 -8.48
N VAL A 67 1.81 -9.38 -9.62
CA VAL A 67 1.72 -10.12 -10.88
C VAL A 67 3.09 -10.77 -11.13
N ALA A 68 3.11 -12.10 -11.12
CA ALA A 68 4.29 -12.86 -11.49
C ALA A 68 4.45 -12.91 -13.02
N PRO A 69 5.69 -13.03 -13.52
CA PRO A 69 5.95 -13.04 -14.96
C PRO A 69 5.20 -14.15 -15.69
N GLY A 70 4.48 -13.79 -16.75
CA GLY A 70 3.74 -14.75 -17.59
C GLY A 70 2.45 -15.32 -16.94
N LYS A 71 2.06 -14.85 -15.75
CA LYS A 71 0.78 -15.22 -15.11
C LYS A 71 -0.20 -14.04 -15.14
N ARG A 72 -1.50 -14.36 -15.18
CA ARG A 72 -2.57 -13.37 -15.00
C ARG A 72 -2.51 -12.76 -13.59
N PHE A 73 -3.07 -11.56 -13.43
CA PHE A 73 -3.26 -10.88 -12.15
C PHE A 73 -3.82 -11.84 -11.09
N ARG A 74 -3.11 -11.99 -9.98
CA ARG A 74 -3.49 -12.87 -8.87
C ARG A 74 -3.33 -12.13 -7.54
N PRO A 75 -4.30 -12.26 -6.62
CA PRO A 75 -4.13 -11.82 -5.24
C PRO A 75 -2.92 -12.52 -4.61
N MET A 76 -2.32 -11.88 -3.61
CA MET A 76 -1.16 -12.39 -2.86
C MET A 76 -1.35 -13.85 -2.40
N ASP A 77 -2.57 -14.23 -2.00
CA ASP A 77 -2.89 -15.57 -1.51
C ASP A 77 -2.58 -16.69 -2.51
N ASN A 78 -2.65 -16.40 -3.80
CA ASN A 78 -2.50 -17.35 -4.91
C ASN A 78 -1.07 -17.41 -5.47
N LEU A 79 -0.11 -16.76 -4.82
CA LEU A 79 1.32 -16.85 -5.14
C LEU A 79 1.95 -18.09 -4.47
N SER A 80 3.00 -18.62 -5.10
CA SER A 80 3.86 -19.63 -4.47
C SER A 80 4.57 -19.06 -3.24
N GLY A 81 5.02 -19.92 -2.32
CA GLY A 81 5.70 -19.48 -1.09
C GLY A 81 6.92 -18.59 -1.36
N GLY A 82 7.71 -18.91 -2.40
CA GLY A 82 8.86 -18.08 -2.80
C GLY A 82 8.45 -16.71 -3.36
N GLU A 83 7.40 -16.66 -4.18
CA GLU A 83 6.84 -15.38 -4.68
C GLU A 83 6.32 -14.52 -3.51
N LYS A 84 5.68 -15.13 -2.50
CA LYS A 84 5.23 -14.42 -1.28
C LYS A 84 6.39 -13.83 -0.50
N THR A 85 7.50 -14.55 -0.35
CA THR A 85 8.70 -14.04 0.33
C THR A 85 9.32 -12.86 -0.40
N VAL A 86 9.43 -12.92 -1.72
CA VAL A 86 9.97 -11.82 -2.53
C VAL A 86 9.07 -10.58 -2.44
N ALA A 87 7.75 -10.77 -2.51
CA ALA A 87 6.79 -9.68 -2.35
C ALA A 87 6.85 -9.05 -0.94
N ALA A 88 6.99 -9.85 0.12
CA ALA A 88 7.18 -9.33 1.48
C ALA A 88 8.48 -8.52 1.62
N LEU A 89 9.59 -9.00 1.02
CA LEU A 89 10.86 -8.27 1.00
C LEU A 89 10.76 -6.96 0.21
N ALA A 90 10.05 -6.97 -0.92
CA ALA A 90 9.80 -5.77 -1.71
C ALA A 90 9.06 -4.71 -0.89
N LEU A 91 8.04 -5.12 -0.12
CA LEU A 91 7.29 -4.21 0.75
C LEU A 91 8.16 -3.63 1.86
N LEU A 92 9.02 -4.45 2.49
CA LEU A 92 9.95 -3.98 3.51
C LEU A 92 10.94 -2.95 2.95
N PHE A 93 11.47 -3.16 1.76
CA PHE A 93 12.37 -2.19 1.11
C PHE A 93 11.65 -0.95 0.60
N ALA A 94 10.37 -1.04 0.20
CA ALA A 94 9.61 0.13 -0.22
C ALA A 94 9.27 1.08 0.94
N ILE A 95 9.28 0.58 2.18
CA ILE A 95 9.09 1.38 3.41
C ILE A 95 10.38 2.09 3.84
N HIS A 96 11.55 1.59 3.44
CA HIS A 96 12.87 2.09 3.87
C HIS A 96 13.44 3.12 2.91
#